data_AF-A0A235IPA7-F1
#
_entry.id   AF-A0A235IPA7-F1
#
_cell.length_a   1.000
_cell.length_b   1.000
_cell.length_c   1.000
_cell.angle_alpha   90.00
_cell.angle_beta   90.00
_cell.angle_gamma   90.00
#
_symmetry.space_group_name_H-M   'P 1'
#
loop_
_entity.id
_entity.type
_entity.pdbx_description
1 polymer ?
#
loop_
_entity_poly.entity_id
_entity_poly.type
_entity_poly.pdbx_seq_one_letter_code
_entity_poly.pdbx_strand_id
1 'polypeptide(L)'
;MFRFSKQRLLMTEFQTPEIENEENWIRLVMLSYVQLWAARELARHLPRAWERYLKQNDDKIVTPSVVQRDFHRIISEISTPARSPKTRGNSIGRVQGQVQTQRTKQPVVKKQSKVTPSQQKAA
;
A
#
# COMPACT_ATOMS: atom_id res chain seq x y z
N MET A 1 13.65 3.36 -1.74
CA MET A 1 12.31 3.81 -1.30
C MET A 1 11.21 3.43 -2.32
N PHE A 2 11.13 4.10 -3.48
CA PHE A 2 9.96 3.98 -4.40
C PHE A 2 9.63 2.55 -4.87
N ARG A 3 10.63 1.78 -5.33
CA ARG A 3 10.42 0.38 -5.76
C ARG A 3 9.86 -0.49 -4.64
N PHE A 4 10.40 -0.32 -3.42
CA PHE A 4 9.95 -1.05 -2.23
C PHE A 4 8.50 -0.68 -1.89
N SER A 5 8.15 0.61 -1.86
CA SER A 5 6.79 1.05 -1.56
C SER A 5 5.75 0.48 -2.53
N LYS A 6 6.07 0.44 -3.84
CA LYS A 6 5.19 -0.18 -4.84
C LYS A 6 5.00 -1.68 -4.61
N GLN A 7 6.10 -2.41 -4.43
CA GLN A 7 6.09 -3.88 -4.38
C GLN A 7 5.65 -4.46 -3.03
N ARG A 8 5.97 -3.77 -1.92
CA ARG A 8 5.87 -4.30 -0.56
C ARG A 8 4.91 -3.54 0.34
N LEU A 9 4.60 -2.29 0.00
CA LEU A 9 3.60 -1.47 0.70
C LEU A 9 2.36 -1.21 -0.18
N LEU A 10 2.24 -1.89 -1.32
CA LEU A 10 1.06 -1.86 -2.19
C LEU A 10 0.66 -0.44 -2.64
N MET A 11 1.65 0.44 -2.80
CA MET A 11 1.43 1.86 -3.12
C MET A 11 0.55 2.06 -4.35
N THR A 12 0.65 1.19 -5.35
CA THR A 12 -0.07 1.27 -6.63
C THR A 12 -1.20 0.26 -6.76
N GLU A 13 -1.41 -0.61 -5.77
CA GLU A 13 -2.44 -1.66 -5.83
C GLU A 13 -3.82 -1.13 -5.41
N PHE A 14 -3.84 -0.09 -4.59
CA PHE A 14 -5.06 0.55 -4.14
C PHE A 14 -5.67 1.36 -5.29
N GLN A 15 -6.75 0.83 -5.87
CA GLN A 15 -7.50 1.48 -6.94
C GLN A 15 -8.82 2.00 -6.35
N THR A 16 -8.87 3.31 -6.09
CA THR A 16 -10.12 3.95 -5.68
C THR A 16 -10.53 5.03 -6.66
N PRO A 17 -11.83 5.15 -6.93
CA PRO A 17 -12.30 6.22 -7.78
C PRO A 17 -12.27 7.61 -7.13
N GLU A 18 -12.20 7.66 -5.80
CA GLU A 18 -12.19 8.89 -5.02
C GLU A 18 -10.74 9.31 -4.80
N ILE A 19 -10.42 10.54 -5.23
CA ILE A 19 -9.06 11.08 -5.16
C ILE A 19 -8.58 11.19 -3.71
N GLU A 20 -9.47 11.63 -2.80
CA GLU A 20 -9.15 11.77 -1.37
C GLU A 20 -8.69 10.44 -0.75
N ASN A 21 -9.28 9.32 -1.18
CA ASN A 21 -8.90 7.99 -0.70
C ASN A 21 -7.51 7.61 -1.20
N GLU A 22 -7.18 7.91 -2.46
CA GLU A 22 -5.83 7.68 -3.00
C GLU A 22 -4.78 8.52 -2.29
N GLU A 23 -5.07 9.80 -2.02
CA GLU A 23 -4.17 10.68 -1.27
C GLU A 23 -3.92 10.17 0.15
N ASN A 24 -4.98 9.78 0.85
CA ASN A 24 -4.88 9.20 2.18
C ASN A 24 -4.10 7.89 2.17
N TRP A 25 -4.26 7.06 1.14
CA TRP A 25 -3.48 5.84 0.96
C TRP A 25 -1.99 6.14 0.80
N ILE A 26 -1.62 7.09 -0.06
CA ILE A 26 -0.22 7.49 -0.23
C ILE A 26 0.37 8.00 1.10
N ARG A 27 -0.37 8.79 1.88
CA ARG A 27 0.06 9.25 3.21
C ARG A 27 0.34 8.07 4.15
N LEU A 28 -0.53 7.06 4.20
CA LEU A 28 -0.34 5.85 5.00
C LEU A 28 0.90 5.06 4.55
N VAL A 29 1.12 4.93 3.24
CA VAL A 29 2.31 4.27 2.69
C VAL A 29 3.59 5.01 3.09
N MET A 30 3.59 6.34 3.06
CA MET A 30 4.75 7.13 3.51
C MET A 30 4.99 6.96 5.02
N LEU A 31 3.93 7.01 5.84
CA LEU A 31 4.03 6.80 7.28
C LEU A 31 4.58 5.41 7.62
N SER A 32 4.09 4.36 6.96
CA SER A 32 4.61 3.00 7.17
C SER A 32 6.08 2.86 6.77
N TYR A 33 6.53 3.53 5.70
CA TYR A 33 7.95 3.56 5.35
C TYR A 33 8.81 4.24 6.43
N VAL A 34 8.34 5.37 6.98
CA VAL A 34 9.01 6.07 8.08
C VAL A 34 9.08 5.18 9.34
N GLN A 35 8.01 4.45 9.64
CA GLN A 35 8.00 3.49 10.76
C GLN A 35 9.05 2.38 10.57
N LEU A 36 9.18 1.83 9.37
CA LEU A 36 10.23 0.85 9.07
C LEU A 36 11.64 1.45 9.18
N TRP A 37 11.81 2.69 8.77
CA TRP A 37 13.10 3.39 8.91
C TRP A 37 13.45 3.64 10.38
N ALA A 38 12.48 4.01 11.21
CA ALA A 38 12.67 4.24 12.64
C ALA A 38 12.97 2.93 13.39
N ALA A 39 12.34 1.82 12.98
CA ALA A 39 12.54 0.51 13.61
C ALA A 39 13.83 -0.21 13.18
N ARG A 40 14.62 0.36 12.27
CA ARG A 40 15.78 -0.32 11.65
C ARG A 40 16.83 -0.78 12.66
N GLU A 41 17.03 -0.03 13.74
CA GLU A 41 18.07 -0.31 14.75
C GLU A 41 17.63 -1.41 15.73
N LEU A 42 16.32 -1.65 15.82
CA LEU A 42 15.73 -2.71 16.63
C LEU A 42 15.60 -4.03 15.85
N ALA A 43 15.72 -3.97 14.52
CA ALA A 43 15.47 -5.10 13.64
C ALA A 43 16.61 -6.12 13.69
N ARG A 44 16.23 -7.39 13.79
CA ARG A 44 17.11 -8.55 13.69
C ARG A 44 16.97 -9.18 12.31
N HIS A 45 18.06 -9.74 11.79
CA HIS A 45 18.00 -10.47 10.54
C HIS A 45 17.33 -11.84 10.75
N LEU A 46 16.06 -11.98 10.36
CA LEU A 46 15.35 -13.26 10.36
C LEU A 46 15.41 -13.91 8.98
N PRO A 47 16.29 -14.91 8.75
CA PRO A 47 16.34 -15.63 7.48
C PRO A 47 15.10 -16.51 7.34
N ARG A 48 14.61 -16.68 6.11
CA ARG A 48 13.59 -17.70 5.83
C ARG A 48 14.16 -19.09 6.07
N ALA A 49 13.29 -20.09 6.27
CA ALA A 49 13.71 -21.46 6.57
C ALA A 49 14.71 -22.01 5.52
N TRP A 50 14.51 -21.69 4.25
CA TRP A 50 15.41 -22.05 3.16
C TRP A 50 16.57 -21.08 2.94
N GLU A 51 16.67 -19.96 3.66
CA GLU A 51 17.81 -19.03 3.56
C GLU A 51 18.87 -19.31 4.64
N ARG A 52 18.63 -20.27 5.54
CA ARG A 52 19.50 -20.56 6.69
C ARG A 52 20.92 -21.01 6.31
N TYR A 53 21.09 -21.62 5.14
CA TYR A 53 22.39 -22.07 4.65
C TYR A 53 23.21 -20.93 4.04
N LEU A 54 22.59 -19.79 3.71
CA LEU A 54 23.28 -18.63 3.18
C LEU A 54 24.04 -17.94 4.32
N LYS A 55 25.19 -17.36 3.99
CA LYS A 55 25.90 -16.49 4.93
C LYS A 55 24.95 -15.37 5.33
N GLN A 56 24.72 -15.23 6.63
CA GLN A 56 23.89 -14.15 7.14
C GLN A 56 24.61 -12.84 6.86
N ASN A 57 23.92 -11.90 6.22
CA ASN A 57 24.46 -10.57 5.99
C ASN A 57 24.47 -9.84 7.34
N ASP A 58 25.67 -9.65 7.89
CA ASP A 58 25.93 -8.83 9.09
C ASP A 58 26.22 -7.37 8.70
N ASP A 59 25.58 -6.92 7.63
CA ASP A 59 25.74 -5.56 7.13
C ASP A 59 25.20 -4.57 8.16
N LYS A 60 25.97 -3.52 8.43
CA LYS A 60 25.57 -2.43 9.34
C LYS A 60 24.29 -1.70 8.89
N ILE A 61 23.90 -1.84 7.62
CA ILE A 61 22.76 -1.14 7.03
C ILE A 61 21.63 -2.15 6.78
N VAL A 62 20.63 -2.15 7.67
CA VAL A 62 19.45 -3.01 7.54
C VAL A 62 18.51 -2.46 6.45
N THR A 63 18.17 -3.29 5.47
CA THR A 63 17.23 -2.90 4.41
C THR A 63 15.77 -2.87 4.90
N PRO A 64 14.90 -2.00 4.34
CA PRO A 64 13.48 -1.93 4.75
C PRO A 64 12.74 -3.27 4.63
N SER A 65 13.14 -4.14 3.69
CA SER A 65 12.57 -5.48 3.53
C SER A 65 12.89 -6.42 4.70
N VAL A 66 14.09 -6.28 5.28
CA VAL A 66 14.50 -7.05 6.47
C VAL A 66 13.77 -6.53 7.69
N VAL A 67 13.72 -5.20 7.86
CA VAL A 67 12.96 -4.58 8.98
C VAL A 67 11.48 -4.99 8.92
N GLN A 68 10.85 -4.92 7.74
CA GLN A 68 9.44 -5.31 7.57
C GLN A 68 9.18 -6.77 7.97
N ARG A 69 10.17 -7.65 7.80
CA ARG A 69 10.04 -9.07 8.15
C ARG A 69 10.05 -9.29 9.66
N ASP A 70 10.89 -8.55 10.38
CA ASP A 70 11.01 -8.63 11.84
C ASP A 70 10.05 -7.68 12.58
N PHE A 71 9.35 -6.81 11.84
CA PHE A 71 8.49 -5.77 12.40
C PHE A 71 7.40 -6.33 13.33
N HIS A 72 6.92 -7.55 13.08
CA HIS A 72 5.96 -8.23 13.96
C HIS A 72 6.51 -8.45 15.38
N ARG A 73 7.79 -8.84 15.50
CA ARG A 73 8.44 -9.00 16.80
C ARG A 73 8.56 -7.64 17.50
N ILE A 74 9.04 -6.63 16.77
CA ILE A 74 9.21 -5.27 17.29
C ILE A 74 7.89 -4.71 17.82
N ILE A 75 6.80 -4.82 17.05
CA ILE A 75 5.50 -4.30 17.47
C ILE A 75 4.87 -5.14 18.59
N SER A 76 5.24 -6.42 18.74
CA SER A 76 4.74 -7.25 19.84
C SER A 76 5.34 -6.89 21.20
N GLU A 77 6.55 -6.31 21.21
CA GLU A 77 7.19 -5.78 22.43
C GLU A 77 6.53 -4.48 22.89
N ILE A 78 5.98 -3.72 21.94
CA ILE A 78 5.15 -2.55 22.21
C ILE A 78 3.77 -3.08 22.64
N SER A 79 3.53 -3.17 23.94
CA SER A 79 2.23 -3.58 24.48
C SER A 79 1.09 -2.85 23.77
N THR A 80 -0.01 -3.54 23.48
CA THR A 80 -1.13 -2.94 22.77
C THR A 80 -1.97 -2.10 23.74
N PRO A 81 -2.10 -0.77 23.54
CA PRO A 81 -3.01 0.05 24.35
C PRO A 81 -4.49 -0.19 23.98
N ALA A 82 -4.75 -0.94 22.91
CA ALA A 82 -6.10 -1.21 22.45
C ALA A 82 -6.84 -2.16 23.40
N ARG A 83 -8.09 -1.82 23.69
CA ARG A 83 -9.03 -2.72 24.37
C ARG A 83 -9.33 -3.93 23.48
N SER A 84 -9.75 -5.03 24.11
CA SER A 84 -10.24 -6.19 23.38
C SER A 84 -11.28 -5.77 22.33
N PRO A 85 -11.20 -6.29 21.10
CA PRO A 85 -12.11 -5.89 20.03
C PRO A 85 -13.55 -6.20 20.45
N LYS A 86 -14.46 -5.27 20.18
CA LYS A 86 -15.89 -5.53 20.36
C LYS A 86 -16.32 -6.62 19.40
N THR A 87 -16.96 -7.66 19.91
CA THR A 87 -17.55 -8.71 19.08
C THR A 87 -18.61 -8.10 18.17
N ARG A 88 -18.36 -8.09 16.86
CA ARG A 88 -19.29 -7.53 15.87
C ARG A 88 -20.62 -8.30 15.80
N GLY A 89 -20.62 -9.58 16.17
CA GLY A 89 -21.73 -10.50 15.93
C GLY A 89 -21.93 -10.81 14.44
N ASN A 90 -22.81 -11.77 14.16
CA ASN A 90 -23.27 -12.04 12.80
C ASN A 90 -24.30 -10.98 12.43
N SER A 91 -24.00 -10.15 11.43
CA SER A 91 -25.01 -9.27 10.87
C SER A 91 -26.08 -10.09 10.18
N ILE A 92 -27.34 -9.64 10.26
CA ILE A 92 -28.52 -10.26 9.61
C ILE A 92 -28.28 -10.49 8.10
N GLY A 93 -27.37 -9.74 7.49
CA GLY A 93 -27.04 -9.84 6.09
C GLY A 93 -27.93 -8.92 5.26
N ARG A 94 -28.10 -9.25 3.98
CA ARG A 94 -29.01 -8.50 3.10
C ARG A 94 -30.42 -9.00 3.33
N VAL A 95 -31.35 -8.07 3.52
CA VAL A 95 -32.77 -8.41 3.58
C VAL A 95 -33.25 -8.78 2.17
N GLN A 96 -34.13 -9.77 2.07
CA GLN A 96 -34.75 -10.13 0.79
C GLN A 96 -35.45 -8.90 0.19
N GLY A 97 -35.16 -8.60 -1.08
CA GLY A 97 -35.66 -7.40 -1.76
C GLY A 97 -34.81 -6.13 -1.58
N GLN A 98 -33.74 -6.17 -0.78
CA GLN A 98 -32.84 -5.03 -0.63
C GLN A 98 -32.00 -4.80 -1.90
N VAL A 99 -32.19 -3.64 -2.54
CA VAL A 99 -31.41 -3.21 -3.72
C VAL A 99 -30.23 -2.34 -3.28
N GLN A 100 -29.06 -2.58 -3.87
CA GLN A 100 -27.89 -1.72 -3.67
C GLN A 100 -27.86 -0.62 -4.72
N THR A 101 -27.58 0.61 -4.32
CA THR A 101 -27.40 1.72 -5.26
C THR A 101 -26.23 1.39 -6.18
N GLN A 102 -26.52 1.31 -7.48
CA GLN A 102 -25.46 1.18 -8.47
C GLN A 102 -24.65 2.46 -8.53
N ARG A 103 -23.36 2.33 -8.75
CA ARG A 103 -22.47 3.47 -8.86
C ARG A 103 -22.81 4.31 -10.09
N THR A 104 -22.87 5.62 -9.92
CA THR A 104 -23.11 6.57 -11.03
C THR A 104 -22.01 6.41 -12.09
N LYS A 105 -22.42 6.18 -13.35
CA LYS A 105 -21.49 6.10 -14.48
C LYS A 105 -21.04 7.51 -14.84
N GLN A 106 -19.74 7.75 -14.81
CA GLN A 106 -19.13 9.00 -15.29
C GLN A 106 -18.90 8.94 -16.81
N PRO A 107 -19.01 10.04 -17.56
CA PRO A 107 -18.75 10.06 -18.99
C PRO A 107 -17.27 9.77 -19.29
N VAL A 108 -16.99 8.99 -20.34
CA VAL A 108 -15.62 8.67 -20.76
C VAL A 108 -15.00 9.87 -21.48
N VAL A 109 -14.00 10.50 -20.87
CA VAL A 109 -13.23 11.58 -21.49
C VAL A 109 -12.23 10.97 -22.48
N LYS A 110 -12.44 11.19 -23.78
CA LYS A 110 -11.51 10.75 -24.84
C LYS A 110 -10.60 11.91 -25.25
N LYS A 111 -9.30 11.64 -25.39
CA LYS A 111 -8.33 12.62 -25.87
C LYS A 111 -8.59 12.93 -27.35
N GLN A 112 -8.67 14.21 -27.71
CA GLN A 112 -8.82 14.62 -29.11
C GLN A 112 -7.52 14.38 -29.88
N SER A 113 -7.63 13.88 -31.11
CA SER A 113 -6.50 13.78 -32.05
C SER A 113 -6.04 15.19 -32.43
N LYS A 114 -4.73 15.45 -32.39
CA LYS A 114 -4.17 16.74 -32.83
C LYS A 114 -4.52 16.96 -34.30
N VAL A 115 -5.09 18.12 -34.61
CA VAL A 115 -5.28 18.55 -35.99
C VAL A 115 -3.90 18.93 -36.53
N THR A 116 -3.41 18.20 -37.54
CA THR A 116 -2.20 18.59 -38.27
C THR A 116 -2.53 19.83 -39.10
N PRO A 117 -1.80 20.96 -38.94
CA PRO A 117 -2.03 22.13 -39.77
C PRO A 117 -1.75 21.80 -41.23
N SER A 118 -2.69 22.09 -42.12
CA SER A 118 -2.49 21.95 -43.56
C SER A 118 -1.41 22.93 -44.02
N GLN A 119 -0.36 22.42 -44.67
CA GLN A 119 0.66 23.26 -45.31
C GLN A 119 0.00 24.15 -46.36
N GLN A 120 0.00 25.46 -46.13
CA GLN A 120 -0.40 26.45 -47.14
C GLN A 120 0.65 26.42 -48.26
N LYS A 121 0.22 26.09 -49.48
CA LYS A 121 1.08 26.20 -50.68
C LYS A 121 1.39 27.68 -50.91
N ALA A 122 2.68 28.02 -50.88
CA ALA A 122 3.17 29.33 -51.30
C ALA A 122 2.87 29.53 -52.79
N ALA A 123 2.42 30.74 -53.13
CA ALA A 123 2.12 31.20 -54.49
C ALA A 123 3.38 31.58 -55.27
#